data_AF-A0A0P0YAS5-F1
#
_entry.id   AF-A0A0P0YAS5-F1
#
_cell.length_a   1.000
_cell.length_b   1.000
_cell.length_c   1.000
_cell.angle_alpha   90.00
_cell.angle_beta   90.00
_cell.angle_gamma   90.00
#
_symmetry.space_group_name_H-M   'P 1'
#
loop_
_entity.id
_entity.type
_entity.pdbx_description
1 polymer ?
#
loop_
_entity_poly.entity_id
_entity_poly.type
_entity_poly.pdbx_seq_one_letter_code
_entity_poly.pdbx_strand_id
1 'polypeptide(L)'
;MSGGGCSVRAIWILTPHDAVAFSRRFAVVEKRWRVAWEAEGGARAEMMPLPADYEVAAAFAERRRREGTARGSGIRTSMSSAGSDSWVDDPITRHIISLHIDKEEGEGFMLWPVVLQKRGSYYILVLPLVDPQSFKAYESLLKRSDCGSSAKEKGNLSSILLNLPCITG
;
A
#
# COMPACT_ATOMS: atom_id res chain seq x y z
N MET A 1 12.37 -15.29 13.62
CA MET A 1 12.07 -16.49 12.81
C MET A 1 12.90 -16.44 11.55
N SER A 2 13.90 -17.31 11.45
CA SER A 2 14.72 -17.54 10.27
C SER A 2 14.00 -18.50 9.33
N GLY A 3 13.55 -17.99 8.19
CA GLY A 3 13.03 -18.76 7.09
C GLY A 3 12.95 -17.85 5.88
N GLY A 4 13.91 -17.98 4.96
CA GLY A 4 14.04 -17.19 3.74
C GLY A 4 12.92 -17.45 2.71
N GLY A 5 11.67 -17.32 3.14
CA GLY A 5 10.50 -17.38 2.29
C GLY A 5 10.17 -16.01 1.73
N CYS A 6 9.70 -15.96 0.48
CA CYS A 6 9.18 -14.76 -0.15
C CYS A 6 8.03 -14.17 0.70
N SER A 7 8.21 -12.96 1.22
CA SER A 7 7.20 -12.23 2.01
C SER A 7 6.30 -11.37 1.12
N VAL A 8 6.00 -11.82 -0.10
CA VAL A 8 5.17 -11.11 -1.07
C VAL A 8 3.82 -11.78 -1.18
N ARG A 9 2.73 -11.01 -1.03
CA ARG A 9 1.35 -11.46 -1.23
C ARG A 9 0.97 -11.49 -2.71
N ALA A 10 1.34 -10.45 -3.45
CA ALA A 10 1.09 -10.36 -4.89
C ALA A 10 2.05 -9.41 -5.61
N ILE A 11 2.19 -9.60 -6.92
CA ILE A 11 2.96 -8.74 -7.83
C ILE A 11 2.09 -8.44 -9.05
N TRP A 12 2.13 -7.19 -9.51
CA TRP A 12 1.56 -6.76 -10.80
C TRP A 12 2.60 -5.98 -11.60
N ILE A 13 2.60 -6.18 -12.92
CA ILE A 13 3.35 -5.34 -13.86
C ILE A 13 2.33 -4.65 -14.76
N LEU A 14 2.33 -3.33 -14.74
CA LEU A 14 1.44 -2.49 -15.52
C LEU A 14 2.19 -1.84 -16.68
N THR A 15 1.50 -1.77 -17.81
CA THR A 15 1.91 -1.04 -19.01
C THR A 15 1.85 0.48 -18.77
N PRO A 16 2.40 1.30 -19.69
CA PRO A 16 2.26 2.76 -19.62
C PRO A 16 0.81 3.26 -19.67
N HIS A 17 -0.08 2.43 -20.22
CA HIS A 17 -1.51 2.69 -20.40
C HIS A 17 -2.36 2.07 -19.27
N ASP A 18 -1.75 1.81 -18.11
CA ASP A 18 -2.41 1.32 -16.89
C ASP A 18 -3.08 -0.06 -17.01
N ALA A 19 -2.80 -0.83 -18.07
CA ALA A 19 -3.23 -2.23 -18.18
C ALA A 19 -2.25 -3.18 -17.47
N VAL A 20 -2.76 -4.20 -16.77
CA VAL A 20 -1.93 -5.27 -16.18
C VAL A 20 -1.43 -6.21 -17.27
N ALA A 21 -0.12 -6.24 -17.49
CA ALA A 21 0.54 -7.15 -18.42
C ALA A 21 0.94 -8.49 -17.77
N PHE A 22 1.11 -8.49 -16.45
CA PHE A 22 1.46 -9.68 -15.67
C PHE A 22 0.95 -9.53 -14.24
N SER A 23 0.42 -10.61 -13.68
CA SER A 23 0.10 -10.71 -12.25
C SER A 23 0.52 -12.07 -11.68
N ARG A 24 0.96 -12.08 -10.42
CA ARG A 24 1.23 -13.30 -9.66
C ARG A 24 0.75 -13.14 -8.23
N ARG A 25 -0.03 -14.11 -7.75
CA ARG A 25 -0.57 -14.17 -6.39
C ARG A 25 0.11 -15.31 -5.61
N PHE A 26 0.45 -15.07 -4.35
CA PHE A 26 1.11 -16.04 -3.48
C PHE A 26 0.16 -16.47 -2.36
N ALA A 27 -0.68 -17.48 -2.66
CA ALA A 27 -1.76 -17.92 -1.77
C ALA A 27 -1.32 -18.27 -0.35
N VAL A 28 -0.12 -18.84 -0.17
CA VAL A 28 0.42 -19.18 1.16
C VAL A 28 0.68 -17.93 2.00
N VAL A 29 1.28 -16.89 1.40
CA VAL A 29 1.60 -15.63 2.08
C VAL A 29 0.32 -14.86 2.38
N GLU A 30 -0.62 -14.86 1.43
CA GLU A 30 -1.94 -14.28 1.59
C GLU A 30 -2.72 -14.92 2.74
N LYS A 31 -2.72 -16.25 2.83
CA LYS A 31 -3.35 -16.98 3.94
C LYS A 31 -2.72 -16.60 5.29
N ARG A 32 -1.39 -16.49 5.36
CA ARG A 32 -0.69 -16.06 6.59
C ARG A 32 -1.10 -14.65 7.02
N TRP A 33 -1.24 -13.73 6.07
CA TRP A 33 -1.69 -12.37 6.36
C TRP A 33 -3.10 -12.34 6.95
N ARG A 34 -4.04 -13.10 6.37
CA ARG A 34 -5.42 -13.19 6.89
C ARG A 34 -5.48 -13.74 8.30
N VAL A 35 -4.73 -14.81 8.58
CA VAL A 35 -4.64 -15.38 9.94
C VAL A 35 -4.12 -14.36 10.94
N ALA A 36 -3.07 -13.60 10.58
CA ALA A 36 -2.56 -12.53 11.44
C ALA A 36 -3.60 -11.41 11.65
N TRP A 37 -4.35 -11.06 10.61
CA TRP A 37 -5.39 -10.04 10.67
C TRP A 37 -6.57 -10.43 11.56
N GLU A 38 -7.04 -11.68 11.43
CA GLU A 38 -8.09 -12.25 12.28
C GLU A 38 -7.67 -12.29 13.75
N ALA A 39 -6.42 -12.68 14.03
CA ALA A 39 -5.87 -12.71 15.39
C ALA A 39 -5.84 -11.33 16.06
N GLU A 40 -5.67 -10.25 15.29
CA GLU A 40 -5.70 -8.86 15.79
C GLU A 40 -7.14 -8.32 15.96
N GLY A 41 -8.16 -9.20 15.97
CA GLY A 41 -9.57 -8.82 16.05
C GLY A 41 -10.06 -8.02 14.84
N GLY A 42 -9.41 -8.19 13.69
CA GLY A 42 -9.75 -7.47 12.47
C GLY A 42 -11.04 -7.99 11.84
N ALA A 43 -12.20 -7.46 12.24
CA ALA A 43 -13.51 -7.84 11.69
C ALA A 43 -13.62 -7.69 10.15
N ARG A 44 -12.77 -6.87 9.53
CA ARG A 44 -12.74 -6.61 8.08
C ARG A 44 -11.87 -7.56 7.25
N ALA A 45 -11.29 -8.63 7.83
CA ALA A 45 -10.37 -9.51 7.07
C ALA A 45 -11.01 -10.07 5.79
N GLU A 46 -12.25 -10.54 5.92
CA GLU A 46 -13.03 -11.09 4.80
C GLU A 46 -13.33 -10.03 3.73
N MET A 47 -13.35 -8.74 4.12
CA MET A 47 -13.63 -7.61 3.23
C MET A 47 -12.41 -7.13 2.43
N MET A 48 -11.20 -7.67 2.67
CA MET A 48 -9.99 -7.27 1.95
C MET A 48 -9.37 -8.41 1.13
N PRO A 49 -10.09 -8.96 0.13
CA PRO A 49 -9.53 -9.95 -0.76
C PRO A 49 -8.40 -9.35 -1.62
N LEU A 50 -7.53 -10.20 -2.16
CA LEU A 50 -6.65 -9.75 -3.24
C LEU A 50 -7.51 -9.30 -4.42
N PRO A 51 -7.33 -8.06 -4.93
CA PRO A 51 -8.12 -7.56 -6.03
C PRO A 51 -7.87 -8.32 -7.33
N ALA A 52 -8.86 -8.26 -8.21
CA ALA A 52 -8.73 -8.66 -9.60
C ALA A 52 -7.80 -7.68 -10.35
N ASP A 53 -7.26 -8.12 -11.49
CA ASP A 53 -6.27 -7.34 -12.23
C ASP A 53 -6.85 -6.02 -12.77
N TYR A 54 -8.12 -6.02 -13.18
CA TYR A 54 -8.81 -4.81 -13.63
C TYR A 54 -9.04 -3.80 -12.51
N GLU A 55 -9.28 -4.27 -11.26
CA GLU A 55 -9.44 -3.42 -10.10
C GLU A 55 -8.12 -2.72 -9.74
N VAL A 56 -6.99 -3.45 -9.83
CA VAL A 56 -5.66 -2.87 -9.63
C VAL A 56 -5.31 -1.86 -10.70
N ALA A 57 -5.60 -2.18 -11.98
CA ALA A 57 -5.42 -1.27 -13.09
C ALA A 57 -6.18 0.04 -12.88
N ALA A 58 -7.48 -0.06 -12.56
CA ALA A 58 -8.34 1.10 -12.32
C ALA A 58 -7.84 1.93 -11.14
N ALA A 59 -7.55 1.30 -10.00
CA ALA A 59 -7.07 1.99 -8.80
C ALA A 59 -5.71 2.69 -9.04
N PHE A 60 -4.81 2.07 -9.81
CA PHE A 60 -3.52 2.67 -10.14
C PHE A 60 -3.66 3.86 -11.10
N ALA A 61 -4.51 3.75 -12.12
CA ALA A 61 -4.81 4.84 -13.05
C ALA A 61 -5.41 6.04 -12.31
N GLU A 62 -6.39 5.78 -11.44
CA GLU A 62 -7.04 6.80 -10.62
C GLU A 62 -6.05 7.49 -9.69
N ARG A 63 -5.19 6.71 -9.01
CA ARG A 63 -4.13 7.29 -8.18
C ARG A 63 -3.19 8.18 -8.99
N ARG A 64 -2.73 7.72 -10.16
CA ARG A 64 -1.85 8.53 -11.04
C ARG A 64 -2.51 9.85 -11.43
N ARG A 65 -3.81 9.83 -11.73
CA ARG A 65 -4.59 11.01 -12.05
C ARG A 65 -4.69 11.96 -10.86
N ARG A 66 -4.99 11.43 -9.67
CA ARG A 66 -5.11 12.19 -8.42
C ARG A 66 -3.79 12.83 -7.98
N GLU A 67 -2.69 12.08 -8.02
CA GLU A 67 -1.38 12.53 -7.54
C GLU A 67 -0.53 13.20 -8.65
N GLY A 68 -1.03 13.26 -9.89
CA GLY A 68 -0.35 13.83 -11.07
C GLY A 68 0.79 12.99 -11.65
N THR A 69 1.40 12.10 -10.86
CA THR A 69 2.41 11.14 -11.32
C THR A 69 2.23 9.78 -10.66
N ALA A 70 2.92 8.75 -11.16
CA ALA A 70 2.94 7.46 -10.49
C ALA A 70 3.54 7.51 -9.08
N ARG A 71 4.45 8.44 -8.77
CA ARG A 71 5.05 8.57 -7.42
C ARG A 71 4.33 9.60 -6.53
N GLY A 72 3.54 10.48 -7.13
CA GLY A 72 2.97 11.65 -6.46
C GLY A 72 3.99 12.79 -6.29
N SER A 73 3.56 13.86 -5.61
CA SER A 73 4.37 15.08 -5.37
C SER A 73 5.18 15.03 -4.08
N GLY A 74 4.95 14.02 -3.23
CA GLY A 74 5.73 13.78 -2.02
C GLY A 74 5.49 14.76 -0.88
N ILE A 75 4.80 15.89 -1.03
CA ILE A 75 4.68 16.89 0.06
C ILE A 75 3.25 16.98 0.57
N ARG A 76 3.03 16.57 1.82
CA ARG A 76 1.79 16.77 2.57
C ARG A 76 1.66 18.23 2.96
N THR A 77 0.49 18.79 2.69
CA THR A 77 0.09 20.11 3.17
C THR A 77 -1.33 20.03 3.72
N SER A 78 -1.81 21.09 4.37
CA SER A 78 -3.22 21.22 4.75
C SER A 78 -4.18 21.19 3.56
N MET A 79 -3.68 21.37 2.33
CA MET A 79 -4.44 21.32 1.07
C MET A 79 -4.40 19.94 0.41
N SER A 80 -3.61 19.00 0.92
CA SER A 80 -3.53 17.64 0.37
C SER A 80 -4.87 16.93 0.54
N SER A 81 -5.30 16.19 -0.49
CA SER A 81 -6.53 15.41 -0.42
C SER A 81 -6.45 14.38 0.72
N ALA A 82 -7.54 14.25 1.49
CA ALA A 82 -7.68 13.18 2.46
C ALA A 82 -7.47 11.82 1.76
N GLY A 83 -6.69 10.92 2.37
CA GLY A 83 -6.35 9.63 1.75
C GLY A 83 -5.30 9.69 0.62
N SER A 84 -4.68 10.84 0.36
CA SER A 84 -3.51 10.91 -0.55
C SER A 84 -2.27 10.28 0.09
N ASP A 85 -1.30 9.87 -0.75
CA ASP A 85 0.05 9.47 -0.27
C ASP A 85 1.05 10.63 -0.35
N SER A 86 0.57 11.87 -0.48
CA SER A 86 1.41 13.05 -0.41
C SER A 86 1.93 13.17 1.02
N TRP A 87 3.18 12.80 1.28
CA TRP A 87 3.77 12.68 2.61
C TRP A 87 4.96 13.62 2.81
N VAL A 88 6.18 13.08 2.82
CA VAL A 88 7.44 13.83 2.81
C VAL A 88 8.13 13.48 1.51
N ASP A 89 8.82 14.44 0.88
CA ASP A 89 9.49 14.17 -0.39
C ASP A 89 10.79 13.40 -0.15
N ASP A 90 10.67 12.16 0.32
CA ASP A 90 11.79 11.29 0.67
C ASP A 90 11.91 10.09 -0.27
N PRO A 91 13.13 9.53 -0.42
CA PRO A 91 13.36 8.41 -1.33
C PRO A 91 12.51 7.17 -1.03
N ILE A 92 12.13 6.91 0.23
CA ILE A 92 11.37 5.73 0.64
C ILE A 92 9.88 5.90 0.33
N THR A 93 9.26 7.01 0.75
CA THR A 93 7.81 7.23 0.52
C THR A 93 7.45 7.33 -0.95
N ARG A 94 8.36 7.83 -1.80
CA ARG A 94 8.19 7.81 -3.27
C ARG A 94 7.99 6.40 -3.86
N HIS A 95 8.37 5.36 -3.12
CA HIS A 95 8.23 3.96 -3.49
C HIS A 95 7.13 3.23 -2.73
N ILE A 96 6.59 3.77 -1.64
CA ILE A 96 5.55 3.13 -0.85
C ILE A 96 4.24 3.87 -1.05
N ILE A 97 3.31 3.23 -1.73
CA ILE A 97 2.03 3.82 -2.10
C ILE A 97 0.86 3.05 -1.48
N SER A 98 -0.30 3.70 -1.39
CA SER A 98 -1.58 3.04 -1.15
C SER A 98 -2.41 2.99 -2.44
N LEU A 99 -3.25 1.97 -2.59
CA LEU A 99 -4.27 1.90 -3.63
C LEU A 99 -5.63 1.77 -2.97
N HIS A 100 -6.60 2.54 -3.42
CA HIS A 100 -7.99 2.43 -2.99
C HIS A 100 -8.71 1.59 -4.04
N ILE A 101 -9.18 0.41 -3.63
CA ILE A 101 -9.92 -0.52 -4.47
C ILE A 101 -11.41 -0.25 -4.26
N ASP A 102 -12.05 0.35 -5.25
CA ASP A 102 -13.50 0.51 -5.26
C ASP A 102 -14.15 -0.82 -5.65
N LYS A 103 -15.22 -1.17 -4.94
CA LYS A 103 -16.06 -2.32 -5.25
C LYS A 103 -17.36 -1.85 -5.87
N GLU A 104 -17.86 -2.58 -6.87
CA GLU A 104 -19.18 -2.33 -7.45
C GLU A 104 -20.29 -2.48 -6.38
N GLU A 105 -20.13 -3.47 -5.50
CA GLU A 105 -21.01 -3.72 -4.37
C GLU A 105 -20.23 -3.67 -3.05
N GLY A 106 -20.63 -2.75 -2.16
CA GLY A 106 -20.07 -2.61 -0.82
C GLY A 106 -19.02 -1.51 -0.70
N GLU A 107 -18.44 -1.41 0.50
CA GLU A 107 -17.36 -0.47 0.76
C GLU A 107 -16.06 -0.97 0.12
N GLY A 108 -15.39 -0.08 -0.61
CA GLY A 108 -14.03 -0.32 -1.10
C GLY A 108 -13.03 -0.52 0.04
N PHE A 109 -11.82 -0.94 -0.30
CA PHE A 109 -10.75 -1.17 0.67
C PHE A 109 -9.41 -0.64 0.20
N MET A 110 -8.50 -0.43 1.16
CA MET A 110 -7.14 0.04 0.88
C MET A 110 -6.16 -1.15 0.78
N LEU A 111 -5.30 -1.11 -0.23
CA LEU A 111 -4.05 -1.87 -0.24
C LEU A 111 -2.91 -0.97 0.21
N TRP A 112 -2.20 -1.41 1.25
CA TRP A 112 -0.96 -0.77 1.71
C TRP A 112 -0.13 -1.78 2.53
N PRO A 113 1.21 -1.68 2.52
CA PRO A 113 2.01 -0.90 1.60
C PRO A 113 2.00 -1.55 0.21
N VAL A 114 2.06 -0.75 -0.86
CA VAL A 114 2.37 -1.24 -2.20
C VAL A 114 3.70 -0.64 -2.61
N VAL A 115 4.69 -1.50 -2.85
CA VAL A 115 6.01 -1.05 -3.34
C VAL A 115 5.90 -0.81 -4.84
N LEU A 116 6.09 0.45 -5.23
CA LEU A 116 6.10 0.91 -6.62
C LEU A 116 7.54 1.03 -7.13
N GLN A 117 7.80 0.34 -8.25
CA GLN A 117 9.03 0.50 -9.01
C GLN A 117 8.75 0.78 -10.48
N LYS A 118 9.40 1.79 -11.06
CA LYS A 118 9.35 2.05 -12.50
C LYS A 118 10.54 1.35 -13.18
N ARG A 119 10.28 0.56 -14.22
CA ARG A 119 11.30 -0.10 -15.05
C ARG A 119 11.02 0.20 -16.52
N GLY A 120 11.83 1.08 -17.11
CA GLY A 120 11.54 1.63 -18.43
C GLY A 120 10.19 2.35 -18.42
N SER A 121 9.29 1.91 -19.30
CA SER A 121 7.92 2.43 -19.40
C SER A 121 6.92 1.66 -18.52
N TYR A 122 7.33 0.55 -17.90
CA TYR A 122 6.47 -0.28 -17.06
C TYR A 122 6.51 0.12 -15.59
N TYR A 123 5.42 -0.18 -14.88
CA TYR A 123 5.29 -0.04 -13.43
C TYR A 123 5.15 -1.42 -12.78
N ILE A 124 5.97 -1.69 -11.77
CA ILE A 124 5.93 -2.91 -10.97
C ILE A 124 5.34 -2.54 -9.62
N LEU A 125 4.25 -3.21 -9.25
CA LEU A 125 3.60 -3.10 -7.96
C LEU A 125 3.83 -4.40 -7.19
N VAL A 126 4.40 -4.30 -6.01
CA VAL A 126 4.60 -5.44 -5.11
C VAL A 126 3.80 -5.19 -3.84
N LEU A 127 2.89 -6.10 -3.51
CA LEU A 127 2.17 -6.09 -2.24
C LEU A 127 2.87 -7.07 -1.29
N PRO A 128 3.71 -6.59 -0.35
CA PRO A 128 4.36 -7.42 0.63
C PRO A 128 3.39 -7.85 1.74
N LEU A 129 3.84 -8.81 2.54
CA LEU A 129 3.26 -9.09 3.84
C LEU A 129 3.55 -7.90 4.77
N VAL A 130 2.50 -7.41 5.44
CA VAL A 130 2.58 -6.35 6.46
C VAL A 130 1.84 -6.81 7.70
N ASP A 131 2.34 -6.46 8.87
CA ASP A 131 1.63 -6.74 10.11
C ASP A 131 0.36 -5.87 10.22
N PRO A 132 -0.76 -6.40 10.75
CA PRO A 132 -2.01 -5.64 10.89
C PRO A 132 -1.89 -4.34 11.68
N GLN A 133 -0.97 -4.28 12.66
CA GLN A 133 -0.78 -3.10 13.51
C GLN A 133 -0.21 -1.92 12.70
N SER A 134 0.83 -2.15 11.90
CA SER A 134 1.40 -1.16 10.99
C SER A 134 0.39 -0.70 9.95
N PHE A 135 -0.44 -1.60 9.42
CA PHE A 135 -1.51 -1.23 8.49
C PHE A 135 -2.52 -0.29 9.17
N LYS A 136 -3.05 -0.65 10.35
CA LYS A 136 -4.01 0.17 11.10
C LYS A 136 -3.41 1.52 11.51
N ALA A 137 -2.12 1.54 11.85
CA ALA A 137 -1.40 2.78 12.14
C ALA A 137 -1.34 3.69 10.91
N TYR A 138 -1.04 3.15 9.71
CA TYR A 138 -1.06 3.91 8.46
C TYR A 138 -2.46 4.41 8.09
N GLU A 139 -3.49 3.56 8.23
CA GLU A 139 -4.88 3.95 7.97
C GLU A 139 -5.31 5.11 8.89
N SER A 140 -4.88 5.10 10.15
CA SER A 140 -5.12 6.19 11.09
C SER A 140 -4.35 7.46 10.71
N LEU A 141 -3.11 7.31 10.25
CA LEU A 141 -2.28 8.41 9.78
C LEU A 141 -2.87 9.11 8.56
N LEU A 142 -3.48 8.38 7.62
CA LEU A 142 -4.12 8.94 6.41
C LEU A 142 -5.25 9.94 6.71
N LYS A 143 -5.85 9.86 7.91
CA LYS A 143 -6.89 10.79 8.37
C LYS A 143 -6.31 12.11 8.89
N ARG A 144 -4.99 12.22 9.03
CA ARG A 144 -4.30 13.41 9.52
C ARG A 144 -3.85 14.30 8.36
N SER A 145 -3.78 15.60 8.66
CA SER A 145 -3.22 16.62 7.76
C SER A 145 -1.69 16.74 7.87
N ASP A 146 -1.07 15.99 8.77
CA ASP A 146 0.38 15.91 8.98
C ASP A 146 0.88 14.46 8.89
N CYS A 147 2.19 14.26 9.00
CA CYS A 147 2.84 12.94 9.01
C CYS A 147 3.08 12.38 10.43
N GLY A 148 2.34 12.87 11.44
CA GLY A 148 2.51 12.56 12.86
C GLY A 148 3.53 13.46 13.55
N SER A 149 3.21 13.96 14.75
CA SER A 149 4.01 14.99 15.41
C SER A 149 5.03 14.38 16.39
N SER A 150 6.32 14.51 16.03
CA SER A 150 7.49 14.02 16.76
C SER A 150 7.85 12.53 16.59
N ALA A 151 9.16 12.27 16.50
CA ALA A 151 9.75 10.94 16.35
C ALA A 151 9.46 9.97 17.52
N LYS A 152 8.95 10.48 18.65
CA LYS A 152 8.67 9.68 19.85
C LYS A 152 7.24 9.13 19.89
N GLU A 153 6.32 9.65 19.07
CA GLU A 153 4.97 9.10 18.99
C GLU A 153 4.95 7.81 18.17
N LYS A 154 4.43 6.72 18.75
CA LYS A 154 4.09 5.52 17.99
C LYS A 154 3.02 5.88 16.97
N GLY A 155 3.25 5.60 15.69
CA GLY A 155 2.30 5.86 14.61
C GLY A 155 2.60 7.09 13.76
N ASN A 156 3.74 7.76 13.94
CA ASN A 156 4.26 8.68 12.93
C ASN A 156 4.73 7.92 11.69
N LEU A 157 4.78 8.59 10.53
CA LEU A 157 5.11 7.96 9.25
C LEU A 157 6.45 7.23 9.28
N SER A 158 7.50 7.85 9.82
CA SER A 158 8.84 7.25 9.87
C SER A 158 8.86 5.97 10.71
N SER A 159 8.19 5.99 11.87
CA SER A 159 8.07 4.80 12.73
C SER A 159 7.31 3.66 12.05
N ILE A 160 6.27 3.99 11.28
CA ILE A 160 5.49 3.02 10.52
C ILE A 160 6.35 2.40 9.42
N LEU A 161 7.05 3.23 8.62
CA LEU A 161 7.88 2.75 7.52
C LEU A 161 9.09 1.93 7.97
N LEU A 162 9.73 2.32 9.08
CA LEU A 162 10.86 1.58 9.65
C LEU A 162 10.45 0.19 10.17
N ASN A 163 9.19 0.00 10.53
CA ASN A 163 8.69 -1.30 10.95
C ASN A 163 8.26 -2.19 9.77
N LEU A 164 8.28 -1.69 8.54
CA LEU A 164 7.93 -2.49 7.36
C LEU A 164 9.09 -3.43 6.98
N PRO A 165 8.90 -4.76 7.00
CA PRO A 165 9.94 -5.70 6.62
C PRO A 165 10.40 -5.55 5.16
N CYS A 166 9.56 -4.99 4.28
CA CYS A 166 9.94 -4.72 2.89
C CYS A 166 10.90 -3.51 2.73
N ILE A 167 11.08 -2.71 3.78
CA ILE A 167 12.03 -1.60 3.82
C ILE A 167 13.31 -2.00 4.57
N THR A 168 13.19 -2.80 5.63
CA THR A 168 14.30 -3.11 6.53
C THR A 168 14.93 -4.50 6.36
N GLY A 169 14.29 -5.39 5.61
CA GLY A 169 14.79 -6.74 5.29
C GLY A 169 15.55 -6.81 3.98
#